data_AF-A0A1V4YGL9-F1
#
_entry.id   AF-A0A1V4YGL9-F1
#
_cell.length_a   1.000
_cell.length_b   1.000
_cell.length_c   1.000
_cell.angle_alpha   90.00
_cell.angle_beta   90.00
_cell.angle_gamma   90.00
#
_symmetry.space_group_name_H-M   'P 1'
#
loop_
_entity.id
_entity.type
_entity.pdbx_description
1 polymer ?
#
loop_
_entity_poly.entity_id
_entity_poly.type
_entity_poly.pdbx_seq_one_letter_code
_entity_poly.pdbx_strand_id
1 'polypeptide(L)'
;MVELKAGAFKPEHIGQLNFYLSAVDAQIKTPEDRPTIGLLLCKTKKRLIAEYALSGMDKPMGVAEYQLVRALPEPLDTCLPTIEELEASLPEELEEE
;
A
#
# COMPACT_ATOMS: atom_id res chain seq x y z
N MET A 1 5.44 0.02 4.49
CA MET A 1 4.03 0.46 4.57
C MET A 1 3.41 0.46 3.19
N VAL A 2 2.16 -0.01 3.06
CA VAL A 2 1.43 -0.04 1.78
C VAL A 2 0.12 0.76 1.93
N GLU A 3 -0.15 1.63 0.96
CA GLU A 3 -1.39 2.41 0.84
C GLU A 3 -2.09 2.02 -0.46
N LEU A 4 -3.36 1.60 -0.40
CA LEU A 4 -4.14 1.18 -1.57
C LEU A 4 -5.23 2.21 -1.90
N LYS A 5 -5.27 2.66 -3.15
CA LYS A 5 -6.32 3.54 -3.67
C LYS A 5 -7.06 2.88 -4.83
N ALA A 6 -8.36 2.66 -4.68
CA ALA A 6 -9.22 2.09 -5.72
C ALA A 6 -9.38 2.97 -6.97
N GLY A 7 -8.92 4.22 -6.92
CA GLY A 7 -8.99 5.20 -7.99
C GLY A 7 -7.64 5.57 -8.60
N ALA A 8 -7.66 6.56 -9.48
CA ALA A 8 -6.46 7.14 -10.07
C ALA A 8 -5.60 7.83 -9.01
N PHE A 9 -4.28 7.84 -9.22
CA PHE A 9 -3.34 8.60 -8.41
C PHE A 9 -3.71 10.09 -8.39
N LYS A 10 -3.65 10.69 -7.20
CA LYS A 10 -3.73 12.13 -6.97
C LYS A 10 -2.55 12.57 -6.09
N PRO A 11 -2.00 13.78 -6.29
CA PRO A 11 -0.90 14.29 -5.46
C PRO A 11 -1.17 14.26 -3.96
N GLU A 12 -2.41 14.49 -3.52
CA GLU A 12 -2.81 14.44 -2.10
C GLU A 12 -2.55 13.08 -1.43
N HIS A 13 -2.53 11.99 -2.19
CA HIS A 13 -2.24 10.65 -1.65
C HIS A 13 -0.80 10.54 -1.13
N ILE A 14 0.15 11.30 -1.69
CA ILE A 14 1.54 11.37 -1.19
C ILE A 14 1.59 11.99 0.19
N GLY A 15 0.76 13.01 0.45
CA GLY A 15 0.65 13.63 1.77
C GLY A 15 0.22 12.64 2.84
N GLN A 16 -0.82 11.84 2.55
CA GLN A 16 -1.30 10.78 3.45
C GLN A 16 -0.20 9.74 3.72
N LEU A 17 0.42 9.20 2.67
CA LEU A 17 1.49 8.22 2.82
C LEU A 17 2.68 8.78 3.62
N ASN A 18 3.11 10.01 3.33
CA ASN A 18 4.21 10.65 4.04
C ASN A 18 3.93 10.86 5.53
N PHE A 19 2.68 11.21 5.87
CA PHE A 19 2.23 11.33 7.25
C PHE A 19 2.37 10.00 7.98
N TYR A 20 1.87 8.91 7.38
CA TYR A 20 1.96 7.60 8.00
C TYR A 20 3.41 7.10 8.13
N LEU A 21 4.26 7.33 7.14
CA LEU A 21 5.68 7.02 7.24
C LEU A 21 6.34 7.77 8.42
N SER A 22 6.03 9.06 8.61
CA SER A 22 6.50 9.80 9.79
C SER A 22 6.04 9.15 11.09
N ALA A 23 4.77 8.74 11.17
CA ALA A 23 4.21 8.16 12.37
C ALA A 23 4.87 6.82 12.71
N VAL A 24 5.07 5.95 11.72
CA VAL A 24 5.75 4.66 11.88
C VAL A 24 7.21 4.87 12.30
N ASP A 25 7.94 5.76 11.62
CA ASP A 25 9.34 6.07 11.95
C ASP A 25 9.49 6.67 13.37
N ALA A 26 8.47 7.37 13.88
CA ALA A 26 8.53 8.00 15.20
C ALA A 26 8.04 7.09 16.34
N GLN A 27 7.09 6.19 16.08
CA GLN A 27 6.38 5.46 17.15
C GLN A 27 6.67 3.96 17.18
N ILE A 28 7.03 3.36 16.04
CA ILE A 28 7.13 1.90 15.90
C ILE A 28 8.57 1.49 15.60
N LYS A 29 9.28 2.29 14.82
CA LYS A 29 10.63 1.98 14.35
C LYS A 29 11.61 1.85 15.52
N THR A 30 12.43 0.80 15.48
CA THR A 30 13.54 0.57 16.42
C THR A 30 14.85 1.14 15.89
N PRO A 31 15.89 1.33 16.74
CA PRO A 31 17.19 1.84 16.30
C PRO A 31 17.88 0.98 15.23
N GLU A 32 17.61 -0.32 15.19
CA GLU A 32 18.19 -1.27 14.24
C GLU A 32 17.48 -1.26 12.88
N ASP A 33 16.29 -0.67 12.80
CA ASP A 33 15.50 -0.63 11.58
C ASP A 33 16.03 0.38 10.55
N ARG A 34 15.90 0.01 9.27
CA ARG A 34 16.10 0.95 8.16
C ARG A 34 14.92 1.92 8.04
N PRO A 35 15.06 3.04 7.30
CA PRO A 35 13.93 3.94 7.03
C PRO A 35 12.71 3.19 6.48
N THR A 36 11.52 3.52 6.96
CA THR A 36 10.29 2.88 6.49
C THR A 36 10.05 3.21 5.03
N ILE A 37 9.81 2.18 4.21
CA ILE A 37 9.52 2.33 2.77
C ILE A 37 8.01 2.44 2.56
N GLY A 38 7.57 3.46 1.83
CA GLY A 38 6.18 3.65 1.43
C GLY A 38 5.89 3.15 0.02
N LEU A 39 4.82 2.37 -0.15
CA LEU A 39 4.33 1.96 -1.45
C LEU A 39 2.86 2.38 -1.62
N LEU A 40 2.60 3.26 -2.57
CA LEU A 40 1.25 3.65 -2.97
C LEU A 40 0.82 2.83 -4.20
N LEU A 41 -0.20 2.00 -4.02
CA LEU A 41 -0.85 1.24 -5.09
C LEU A 41 -2.12 1.97 -5.53
N CYS A 42 -2.25 2.23 -6.82
CA CYS A 42 -3.40 2.93 -7.39
C CYS A 42 -3.90 2.24 -8.66
N LYS A 43 -5.18 2.45 -9.03
CA LYS A 43 -5.75 1.79 -10.20
C LYS A 43 -5.09 2.26 -11.51
N THR A 44 -4.74 3.54 -11.56
CA THR A 44 -4.00 4.16 -12.68
C THR A 44 -3.15 5.32 -12.16
N LYS A 45 -2.07 5.65 -12.85
CA LYS A 45 -1.23 6.81 -12.59
C LYS A 45 -0.78 7.45 -13.90
N LYS A 46 -0.69 8.78 -13.90
CA LYS A 46 0.07 9.49 -14.93
C LYS A 46 1.50 9.64 -14.42
N ARG A 47 2.45 8.98 -15.09
CA ARG A 47 3.87 8.97 -14.69
C ARG A 47 4.41 10.36 -14.36
N LEU A 48 4.15 11.35 -15.22
CA LEU A 48 4.59 12.73 -15.01
C LEU A 48 4.05 13.33 -13.70
N ILE A 49 2.75 13.14 -13.42
CA ILE A 49 2.13 13.67 -12.19
C ILE A 49 2.72 12.97 -10.96
N ALA A 50 2.96 11.67 -11.03
CA ALA A 50 3.60 10.92 -9.95
C ALA A 50 5.05 11.38 -9.71
N GLU A 51 5.83 11.59 -10.77
CA GLU A 51 7.20 12.10 -10.66
C GLU A 51 7.23 13.51 -10.02
N TYR A 52 6.36 14.43 -10.45
CA TYR A 52 6.27 15.75 -9.84
C TYR A 52 5.83 15.70 -8.37
N ALA A 53 4.89 14.84 -8.02
CA ALA A 53 4.41 14.70 -6.65
C ALA A 53 5.47 14.07 -5.71
N LEU A 54 6.35 13.23 -6.25
CA LEU A 54 7.48 12.64 -5.52
C LEU A 54 8.72 13.55 -5.50
N SER A 55 8.80 14.52 -6.40
CA SER A 55 9.92 15.46 -6.47
C SER A 55 10.03 16.27 -5.19
N GLY A 56 11.19 16.21 -4.54
CA GLY A 56 11.44 16.89 -3.26
C GLY A 56 10.97 16.12 -2.03
N MET A 57 10.53 14.86 -2.16
CA MET A 57 10.27 13.98 -1.03
C MET A 57 11.55 13.29 -0.57
N ASP A 58 11.94 13.50 0.69
CA ASP A 58 13.16 12.90 1.26
C ASP A 58 12.96 11.45 1.73
N LYS A 59 11.73 11.07 2.10
CA LYS A 59 11.43 9.71 2.57
C LYS A 59 11.33 8.73 1.41
N PRO A 60 11.80 7.48 1.57
CA PRO A 60 11.75 6.48 0.51
C PRO A 60 10.29 6.05 0.26
N MET A 61 9.73 6.48 -0.87
CA MET A 61 8.39 6.07 -1.28
C MET A 61 8.24 5.94 -2.80
N GLY A 62 7.35 5.05 -3.22
CA GLY A 62 7.07 4.76 -4.63
C GLY A 62 5.58 4.67 -4.93
N VAL A 63 5.21 4.95 -6.19
CA VAL A 63 3.85 4.83 -6.70
C VAL A 63 3.81 3.79 -7.81
N ALA A 64 2.96 2.78 -7.68
CA ALA A 64 2.74 1.74 -8.67
C ALA A 64 1.25 1.61 -9.03
N GLU A 65 1.01 1.18 -10.27
CA GLU A 65 -0.32 0.74 -10.67
C GLU A 65 -0.51 -0.72 -10.31
N TYR A 66 -1.67 -1.08 -9.77
CA TYR A 66 -2.04 -2.48 -9.59
C TYR A 66 -2.90 -2.96 -10.75
N GLN A 67 -2.85 -4.26 -11.01
CA GLN A 67 -3.68 -4.92 -12.01
C GLN A 67 -4.63 -5.88 -11.31
N LEU A 68 -5.91 -5.80 -11.66
CA LEU A 68 -6.88 -6.81 -11.26
C LEU A 68 -6.81 -7.97 -12.23
N VAL A 69 -6.45 -9.14 -11.73
CA VAL A 69 -6.44 -10.38 -12.48
C VAL A 69 -7.69 -11.18 -12.12
N ARG A 70 -8.26 -11.89 -13.10
CA ARG A 70 -9.42 -12.77 -12.87
C ARG A 70 -9.06 -14.11 -12.24
N ALA A 71 -7.82 -14.53 -12.45
CA ALA A 71 -7.25 -15.73 -11.87
C ALA A 71 -5.83 -15.41 -11.42
N LEU A 72 -5.41 -16.00 -10.30
CA LEU A 72 -4.03 -15.90 -9.82
C LEU A 72 -3.09 -16.56 -10.84
N PRO A 73 -1.89 -16.00 -11.07
CA PRO A 73 -0.86 -16.69 -11.83
C PRO A 73 -0.57 -18.08 -11.22
N GLU A 74 -0.35 -19.09 -12.06
CA GLU A 74 -0.04 -20.48 -11.63
C GLU A 74 0.94 -20.59 -10.43
N PRO A 75 2.07 -19.84 -10.37
CA PRO A 75 2.98 -19.96 -9.23
C PRO A 75 2.44 -19.43 -7.89
N LEU A 76 1.35 -18.66 -7.90
CA LEU A 76 0.76 -18.07 -6.68
C LEU A 76 -0.51 -18.80 -6.22
N ASP A 77 -1.12 -19.62 -7.08
CA ASP A 77 -2.40 -20.30 -6.83
C ASP A 77 -2.33 -21.26 -5.63
N THR A 78 -1.17 -21.88 -5.40
CA THR A 78 -0.95 -22.84 -4.30
C THR A 78 -0.39 -22.20 -3.03
N CYS A 79 -0.08 -20.91 -3.07
CA CYS A 79 0.59 -20.19 -1.98
C CYS A 79 -0.34 -19.27 -1.19
N LEU A 80 -1.60 -19.14 -1.63
CA LEU A 80 -2.59 -18.28 -1.01
C LEU A 80 -3.69 -19.13 -0.37
N PRO A 81 -4.23 -18.71 0.79
CA PRO A 81 -5.35 -19.39 1.44
C PRO A 81 -6.60 -19.35 0.55
N THR A 82 -7.51 -20.31 0.75
CA THR A 82 -8.81 -20.29 0.07
C THR A 82 -9.70 -19.17 0.59
N ILE A 83 -10.79 -18.89 -0.12
CA ILE A 83 -11.77 -17.88 0.31
C ILE A 83 -12.35 -18.27 1.67
N GLU A 84 -12.69 -19.54 1.85
CA GLU A 84 -13.26 -20.06 3.10
C GLU A 84 -12.28 -19.96 4.27
N GLU A 85 -11.00 -20.23 4.03
CA GLU A 85 -9.94 -20.08 5.05
C GLU A 85 -9.71 -18.62 5.44
N LEU A 86 -9.79 -17.70 4.47
CA LEU A 86 -9.71 -16.25 4.73
C LEU A 86 -10.89 -15.78 5.58
N GLU A 87 -12.12 -16.15 5.19
CA GLU A 87 -13.34 -15.80 5.92
C GLU A 87 -13.31 -16.31 7.36
N ALA A 88 -12.85 -17.55 7.58
CA ALA A 88 -12.71 -18.12 8.92
C ALA A 88 -11.64 -17.45 9.78
N SER A 89 -10.67 -16.75 9.17
CA SER A 89 -9.58 -16.06 9.86
C SER A 89 -9.91 -14.60 10.22
N LEU A 90 -10.96 -14.04 9.62
CA LEU A 90 -11.41 -12.68 9.92
C LEU A 90 -12.07 -12.66 11.31
N PRO A 91 -11.67 -11.74 12.21
CA PRO A 91 -12.34 -11.61 13.51
C PRO A 91 -13.81 -11.20 13.31
N GLU A 92 -14.72 -11.79 14.08
CA GLU A 92 -16.17 -11.50 14.06
C GLU A 92 -16.51 -10.02 14.39
N GLU A 93 -15.53 -9.24 14.86
CA GLU A 93 -15.69 -7.88 15.39
C GLU A 93 -15.83 -6.77 14.33
N LEU A 94 -16.01 -7.10 13.05
CA LEU A 94 -16.24 -6.13 11.97
C LEU A 94 -17.72 -5.98 11.57
N GLU A 95 -18.65 -6.65 12.25
CA GLU A 95 -20.10 -6.56 11.96
C GLU A 95 -20.87 -5.53 12.79
N GLU A 96 -20.24 -4.78 13.70
CA GLU A 96 -20.91 -3.71 14.45
C GLU A 96 -20.40 -2.31 14.06
N GLU A 97 -21.03 -1.70 13.05
CA GLU A 97 -21.31 -0.25 12.96
C GLU A 97 -22.40 0.07 11.91
#